data_AF-A0A1F4K3E6-F1
#
_entry.id   AF-A0A1F4K3E6-F1
#
_cell.length_a   1.000
_cell.length_b   1.000
_cell.length_c   1.000
_cell.angle_alpha   90.00
_cell.angle_beta   90.00
_cell.angle_gamma   90.00
#
_symmetry.space_group_name_H-M   'P 1'
#
loop_
_entity.id
_entity.type
_entity.pdbx_description
1 polymer ?
#
loop_
_entity_poly.entity_id
_entity_poly.type
_entity_poly.pdbx_seq_one_letter_code
_entity_poly.pdbx_strand_id
1 'polypeptide(L)'
;MSLSKVNKQVALKTLLATVLLVALAGVAGAQLAPEVPLQWVLIYSALGAAALLLVLAIATVVTLTVMQFILRKGGTDTQWLWFSAEPRGLVHLRAQASEAQTKAGKCPKEHA
;
A
#
# COMPACT_ATOMS: atom_id res chain seq x y z
N MET A 1 12.90 7.83 2.30
CA MET A 1 12.40 6.56 1.71
C MET A 1 13.56 5.59 1.67
N SER A 2 13.61 4.63 2.60
CA SER A 2 14.67 3.62 2.60
C SER A 2 14.34 2.57 1.54
N LEU A 3 14.93 2.69 0.35
CA LEU A 3 14.78 1.73 -0.75
C LEU A 3 15.38 0.34 -0.43
N SER A 4 15.98 0.13 0.74
CA SER A 4 16.89 -0.99 1.00
C SER A 4 16.24 -2.32 1.45
N LYS A 5 14.91 -2.42 1.50
CA LYS A 5 14.22 -3.69 1.84
C LYS A 5 13.18 -4.10 0.81
N VAL A 6 13.49 -3.98 -0.48
CA VAL A 6 12.72 -4.74 -1.47
C VAL A 6 13.04 -6.22 -1.26
N ASN A 7 12.05 -7.02 -0.89
CA ASN A 7 12.22 -8.46 -0.74
C ASN A 7 12.71 -9.03 -2.08
N LYS A 8 13.91 -9.64 -2.09
CA LYS A 8 14.57 -10.14 -3.31
C LYS A 8 13.66 -11.06 -4.12
N GLN A 9 12.82 -11.83 -3.45
CA GLN A 9 11.85 -12.71 -4.11
C GLN A 9 10.75 -11.94 -4.84
N VAL A 10 10.27 -10.83 -4.28
CA VAL A 10 9.23 -10.00 -4.91
C VAL A 10 9.81 -9.23 -6.10
N ALA A 11 11.03 -8.69 -5.97
CA ALA A 11 11.74 -8.07 -7.08
C ALA A 11 11.98 -9.06 -8.23
N LEU A 12 12.41 -10.28 -7.91
CA LEU A 12 12.64 -11.32 -8.92
C LEU A 12 11.35 -11.74 -9.61
N LYS A 13 10.26 -11.97 -8.86
CA LYS A 13 8.96 -12.36 -9.41
C LYS A 13 8.37 -11.26 -10.30
N THR A 14 8.50 -9.99 -9.89
CA THR A 14 8.04 -8.85 -10.70
C THR A 14 8.85 -8.73 -11.99
N LEU A 15 10.19 -8.79 -11.92
CA LEU A 15 11.04 -8.83 -13.12
C LEU A 15 10.66 -9.96 -14.07
N LEU A 16 10.53 -11.19 -13.56
CA LEU A 16 10.15 -12.35 -14.34
C LEU A 16 8.78 -12.16 -15.01
N ALA A 17 7.79 -11.66 -14.26
CA ALA A 17 6.46 -11.39 -14.78
C ALA A 17 6.48 -10.34 -15.90
N THR A 18 7.26 -9.26 -15.75
CA THR A 18 7.41 -8.24 -16.79
C THR A 18 8.06 -8.81 -18.05
N VAL A 19 9.12 -9.61 -17.89
CA VAL A 19 9.80 -10.27 -19.01
C VAL A 19 8.85 -11.21 -19.75
N LEU A 20 8.06 -12.01 -19.03
CA LEU A 20 7.05 -12.88 -19.63
C LEU A 20 5.97 -12.08 -20.38
N LEU A 21 5.51 -10.97 -19.82
CA LEU A 21 4.54 -10.10 -20.47
C LEU A 21 5.08 -9.49 -21.77
N VAL A 22 6.33 -9.00 -21.75
CA VAL A 22 7.02 -8.48 -22.94
C VAL A 22 7.17 -9.56 -24.01
N ALA A 23 7.59 -10.76 -23.60
CA ALA A 23 7.75 -11.88 -24.51
C ALA A 23 6.41 -12.29 -25.13
N LEU A 24 5.35 -12.40 -24.33
CA LEU A 24 4.00 -12.74 -24.79
C LEU A 24 3.46 -11.68 -25.77
N ALA A 25 3.57 -10.40 -25.40
CA ALA A 25 3.14 -9.29 -26.26
C ALA A 25 3.97 -9.20 -27.54
N GLY A 26 5.27 -9.53 -27.48
CA GLY A 26 6.14 -9.61 -28.65
C GLY A 26 5.76 -10.74 -29.61
N VAL A 27 5.47 -11.93 -29.08
CA VAL A 27 5.00 -13.08 -29.88
C VAL A 27 3.64 -12.79 -30.50
N ALA A 28 2.70 -12.22 -29.74
CA ALA A 28 1.40 -11.81 -30.25
C ALA A 28 1.53 -10.71 -31.32
N GLY A 29 2.37 -9.70 -31.09
CA GLY A 29 2.63 -8.61 -32.04
C GLY A 29 3.25 -9.11 -33.34
N ALA A 30 4.20 -10.05 -33.26
CA ALA A 30 4.82 -10.66 -34.43
C ALA A 30 3.83 -11.48 -35.28
N GLN A 31 2.80 -12.06 -34.66
CA GLN A 31 1.72 -12.75 -35.38
C GLN A 31 0.67 -11.79 -35.95
N LEU A 32 0.41 -10.65 -35.30
CA LEU A 32 -0.55 -9.65 -35.80
C LEU A 32 -0.02 -8.83 -36.98
N ALA A 33 1.29 -8.61 -37.07
CA ALA A 33 1.88 -7.74 -38.09
C ALA A 33 3.17 -8.35 -38.67
N PRO A 34 3.05 -9.33 -39.60
CA PRO A 34 4.20 -10.02 -40.20
C PRO A 34 5.05 -9.09 -41.10
N GLU A 35 4.48 -7.96 -41.53
CA GLU A 35 5.15 -6.94 -42.34
C GLU A 35 6.24 -6.17 -41.56
N VAL A 36 6.18 -6.19 -40.24
CA VAL A 36 6.96 -5.27 -39.38
C VAL A 36 8.22 -5.98 -38.87
N PRO A 37 9.41 -5.37 -38.99
CA PRO A 37 10.64 -5.98 -38.51
C PRO A 37 10.56 -6.31 -37.02
N LEU A 38 10.98 -7.52 -36.63
CA LEU A 38 10.93 -8.04 -35.25
C LEU A 38 11.54 -7.09 -34.22
N GLN A 39 12.59 -6.36 -34.61
CA GLN A 39 13.28 -5.37 -33.78
C GLN A 39 12.31 -4.29 -33.26
N TRP A 40 11.45 -3.76 -34.14
CA TRP A 40 10.49 -2.72 -33.77
C TRP A 40 9.39 -3.28 -32.86
N VAL A 41 8.91 -4.48 -33.14
CA VAL A 41 7.91 -5.16 -32.29
C VAL A 41 8.45 -5.36 -30.87
N LEU A 42 9.72 -5.76 -30.73
CA LEU A 42 10.37 -5.91 -29.43
C LEU A 42 10.57 -4.57 -28.72
N ILE A 43 10.99 -3.52 -29.43
CA ILE A 43 11.14 -2.18 -28.86
C ILE A 43 9.79 -1.65 -28.35
N TYR A 44 8.72 -1.75 -29.16
CA TYR A 44 7.39 -1.29 -28.75
C TYR A 44 6.82 -2.12 -27.60
N SER A 45 7.04 -3.44 -27.58
CA SER A 45 6.64 -4.30 -26.47
C SER A 45 7.38 -3.93 -25.17
N ALA A 46 8.70 -3.70 -25.25
CA ALA A 46 9.50 -3.24 -24.12
C ALA A 46 9.04 -1.86 -23.61
N LEU A 47 8.75 -0.93 -24.52
CA LEU A 47 8.25 0.40 -24.17
C LEU A 47 6.86 0.30 -23.50
N GLY A 48 5.98 -0.53 -24.02
CA GLY A 48 4.65 -0.78 -23.46
C GLY A 48 4.73 -1.38 -22.06
N ALA A 49 5.62 -2.34 -21.84
CA ALA A 49 5.84 -2.92 -20.52
C ALA A 49 6.45 -1.92 -19.52
N ALA A 50 7.39 -1.07 -19.98
CA ALA A 50 7.95 0.00 -19.16
C ALA A 50 6.87 1.02 -18.76
N ALA A 51 6.00 1.41 -19.70
CA ALA A 51 4.87 2.30 -19.44
C ALA A 51 3.88 1.67 -18.44
N LEU A 52 3.54 0.39 -18.60
CA LEU A 52 2.70 -0.35 -17.66
C LEU A 52 3.30 -0.38 -16.26
N LEU A 53 4.60 -0.69 -16.14
CA LEU A 53 5.30 -0.67 -14.86
C LEU A 53 5.26 0.71 -14.21
N LEU A 54 5.46 1.78 -15.00
CA LEU A 54 5.40 3.14 -14.50
C LEU A 54 4.01 3.48 -13.96
N VAL A 55 2.96 3.16 -14.71
CA VAL A 55 1.56 3.36 -14.26
C VAL A 55 1.29 2.58 -12.98
N LEU A 56 1.74 1.32 -12.91
CA LEU A 56 1.56 0.48 -11.73
C LEU A 56 2.30 1.06 -10.52
N ALA A 57 3.52 1.56 -10.71
CA ALA A 57 4.32 2.18 -9.65
C ALA A 57 3.64 3.46 -9.13
N ILE A 58 3.16 4.33 -10.03
CA ILE A 58 2.41 5.54 -9.66
C ILE A 58 1.15 5.16 -8.88
N ALA A 59 0.34 4.23 -9.41
CA ALA A 59 -0.89 3.77 -8.75
C ALA A 59 -0.60 3.20 -7.35
N THR A 60 0.49 2.45 -7.20
CA THR A 60 0.93 1.90 -5.91
C THR A 60 1.31 3.01 -4.94
N VAL A 61 2.12 3.98 -5.37
CA VAL A 61 2.52 5.12 -4.53
C VAL A 61 1.31 5.95 -4.11
N VAL A 62 0.40 6.24 -5.03
CA VAL A 62 -0.85 6.96 -4.73
C VAL A 62 -1.67 6.20 -3.70
N THR A 63 -1.90 4.90 -3.92
CA THR A 63 -2.68 4.05 -3.02
C THR A 63 -2.05 4.00 -1.63
N LEU A 64 -0.74 3.76 -1.54
CA LEU A 64 -0.02 3.74 -0.27
C LEU A 64 -0.10 5.10 0.43
N THR A 65 0.02 6.20 -0.31
CA THR A 65 -0.07 7.56 0.26
C THR A 65 -1.47 7.83 0.80
N VAL A 66 -2.51 7.44 0.07
CA VAL A 66 -3.91 7.55 0.52
C VAL A 66 -4.16 6.68 1.75
N MET A 67 -3.72 5.43 1.75
CA MET A 67 -3.87 4.53 2.90
C MET A 67 -3.11 5.05 4.12
N GLN A 68 -1.91 5.59 3.95
CA GLN A 68 -1.15 6.23 5.02
C GLN A 68 -1.85 7.48 5.54
N PHE A 69 -2.46 8.28 4.66
CA PHE A 69 -3.29 9.41 5.05
C PHE A 69 -4.50 8.96 5.88
N ILE A 70 -5.18 7.89 5.43
CA ILE A 70 -6.32 7.28 6.12
C ILE A 70 -5.93 6.79 7.53
N LEU A 71 -4.81 6.10 7.65
CA LEU A 71 -4.33 5.63 8.95
C LEU A 71 -3.96 6.80 9.88
N ARG A 72 -3.38 7.89 9.35
CA ARG A 72 -2.87 9.01 10.16
C ARG A 72 -3.93 9.83 10.87
N LYS A 73 -5.19 9.82 10.43
CA LYS A 73 -6.26 10.49 11.20
C LYS A 73 -7.20 9.52 11.92
N GLY A 74 -6.91 8.22 11.93
CA GLY A 74 -7.75 7.23 12.61
C GLY A 74 -8.81 6.53 11.75
N GLY A 75 -8.57 6.28 10.46
CA GLY A 75 -9.50 5.57 9.56
C GLY A 75 -9.78 4.10 9.90
N THR A 76 -9.35 3.63 11.07
CA THR A 76 -9.82 2.40 11.72
C THR A 76 -11.27 2.50 12.20
N ASP A 77 -11.86 3.71 12.29
CA ASP A 77 -13.27 3.95 12.59
C ASP A 77 -13.91 4.83 11.49
N THR A 78 -15.14 4.50 11.06
CA THR A 78 -15.92 5.32 10.11
C THR A 78 -16.23 6.71 10.66
N GLN A 79 -16.16 6.92 11.98
CA GLN A 79 -16.32 8.23 12.62
C GLN A 79 -15.33 9.28 12.08
N TRP A 80 -14.12 8.89 11.67
CA TRP A 80 -13.10 9.81 11.13
C TRP A 80 -13.56 10.54 9.84
N LEU A 81 -14.53 9.97 9.11
CA LEU A 81 -15.05 10.52 7.85
C LEU A 81 -15.96 11.72 8.11
N TRP A 82 -16.62 11.77 9.26
CA TRP A 82 -17.56 12.83 9.64
C TRP A 82 -17.01 13.76 10.73
N PHE A 83 -16.06 13.28 11.54
CA PHE A 83 -15.49 14.05 12.64
C PHE A 83 -13.97 14.12 12.51
N SER A 84 -13.46 15.34 12.34
CA SER A 84 -12.02 15.56 12.14
C SER A 84 -11.16 15.35 13.41
N ALA A 85 -11.79 15.09 14.57
CA ALA A 85 -11.16 14.88 15.86
C ALA A 85 -11.99 13.89 16.71
N GLU A 86 -11.36 13.26 17.70
CA GLU A 86 -12.06 12.40 18.68
C GLU A 86 -13.20 13.18 19.35
N PRO A 87 -14.44 12.67 19.34
CA PRO A 87 -15.57 13.38 19.93
C PRO A 87 -15.32 13.58 21.43
N ARG A 88 -15.57 14.80 21.95
CA ARG A 88 -15.28 15.18 23.36
C ARG A 88 -15.75 14.13 24.37
N GLY A 89 -16.87 13.44 24.11
CA GLY A 89 -17.39 12.38 24.98
C GLY A 89 -16.43 11.19 25.20
N LEU A 90 -15.64 10.80 24.19
CA LEU A 90 -14.66 9.71 24.32
C LEU A 90 -13.44 10.10 25.17
N VAL A 91 -13.06 11.38 25.13
CA VAL A 91 -12.00 11.93 25.99
C VAL A 91 -12.41 11.86 27.46
N HIS A 92 -13.66 12.18 27.77
CA HIS A 92 -14.20 12.08 29.14
C HIS A 92 -14.27 10.63 29.63
N LEU A 93 -14.68 9.69 28.78
CA LEU A 93 -14.71 8.26 29.14
C LEU A 93 -13.31 7.68 29.40
N ARG A 94 -12.30 8.12 28.62
CA ARG A 94 -10.91 7.69 28.81
C ARG A 94 -10.30 8.27 30.09
N ALA A 95 -10.58 9.54 30.41
CA ALA A 95 -10.19 10.15 31.67
C ALA A 95 -10.81 9.39 32.87
N GLN A 96 -12.12 9.09 32.81
CA GLN A 96 -12.81 8.32 33.86
C GLN A 96 -12.26 6.90 34.01
N ALA A 97 -11.97 6.20 32.90
CA ALA A 97 -11.36 4.87 32.95
C ALA A 97 -9.95 4.90 33.56
N SER A 98 -9.16 5.94 33.26
CA SER A 98 -7.82 6.15 33.82
C SER A 98 -7.90 6.38 35.34
N GLU A 99 -8.82 7.24 35.78
CA GLU A 99 -9.05 7.53 37.19
C GLU A 99 -9.53 6.30 37.98
N ALA A 100 -10.44 5.51 37.39
CA ALA A 100 -10.94 4.27 37.97
C ALA A 100 -9.82 3.23 38.13
N GLN A 101 -8.91 3.10 37.17
CA GLN A 101 -7.76 2.20 37.26
C GLN A 101 -6.75 2.64 38.32
N THR A 102 -6.48 3.95 38.47
CA THR A 102 -5.65 4.45 39.57
C THR A 102 -6.27 4.21 40.94
N LYS A 103 -7.60 4.30 41.07
CA LYS A 103 -8.30 3.95 42.33
C LYS A 103 -8.24 2.45 42.61
N ALA A 104 -8.41 1.60 41.58
CA ALA A 104 -8.33 0.15 41.72
C ALA A 104 -6.91 -0.35 42.05
N GLY A 105 -5.88 0.25 41.46
CA GLY A 105 -4.47 -0.07 41.76
C GLY A 105 -3.98 0.46 43.12
N LYS A 106 -4.74 1.36 43.74
CA LYS A 106 -4.45 1.94 45.06
C LYS A 106 -5.29 1.33 46.18
N CYS A 107 -5.89 0.16 45.96
CA CYS A 107 -6.49 -0.60 47.04
C CYS A 107 -5.37 -1.00 48.03
N PRO A 108 -5.38 -0.51 49.29
CA PRO A 108 -4.41 -0.93 50.28
C PRO A 108 -4.54 -2.44 50.47
N LYS A 109 -3.41 -3.15 50.50
CA LYS A 109 -3.41 -4.53 50.97
C LYS A 109 -3.78 -4.47 52.43
N GLU A 110 -5.05 -4.73 52.72
CA GLU A 110 -5.57 -4.83 54.07
C GLU A 110 -4.78 -5.95 54.75
N HIS A 111 -3.95 -5.56 55.71
CA HIS A 111 -3.15 -6.45 56.52
C HIS A 111 -4.12 -7.31 57.34
N ALA A 112 -4.19 -8.60 57.02
CA ALA A 112 -4.78 -9.65 57.85
C ALA A 112 -3.64 -10.53 58.38
#